data_AF-A0A1Y1LTK4-F1
#
_entry.id   AF-A0A1Y1LTK4-F1
#
_cell.length_a   1.000
_cell.length_b   1.000
_cell.length_c   1.000
_cell.angle_alpha   90.00
_cell.angle_beta   90.00
_cell.angle_gamma   90.00
#
_symmetry.space_group_name_H-M   'P 1'
#
loop_
_entity.id
_entity.type
_entity.pdbx_description
1 polymer ?
#
loop_
_entity_poly.entity_id
_entity_poly.type
_entity_poly.pdbx_seq_one_letter_code
_entity_poly.pdbx_strand_id
1 'polypeptide(L)'
;MIKFAVKAGIALGTVYYASDHGLWKDSHETLELYNKMCETASPYLDQAKDYLPVQIPELPKSNQTSYLLKRLWNKGVSTSCLFLADLPDNISKWTKNSFDVVMSNGEIKKLFGTFGQSPAPESVANK
;
A
#
# COMPACT_ATOMS: atom_id res chain seq x y z
N MET A 1 -4.61 1.92 18.72
CA MET A 1 -3.18 2.27 18.74
C MET A 1 -2.25 1.06 18.95
N ILE A 2 -2.47 0.17 19.93
CA ILE A 2 -1.60 -1.02 20.17
C ILE A 2 -1.49 -1.95 18.95
N LYS A 3 -2.59 -2.25 18.25
CA LYS A 3 -2.57 -3.06 17.02
C LYS A 3 -1.70 -2.45 15.91
N PHE A 4 -1.65 -1.12 15.84
CA PHE A 4 -0.80 -0.41 14.89
C PHE A 4 0.67 -0.50 15.31
N ALA A 5 0.97 -0.34 16.60
CA ALA A 5 2.33 -0.49 17.15
C ALA A 5 2.90 -1.90 16.93
N VAL A 6 2.09 -2.95 17.13
CA VAL A 6 2.52 -4.34 16.87
C VAL A 6 2.83 -4.54 15.38
N LYS A 7 1.95 -4.08 14.48
CA LYS A 7 2.18 -4.18 13.03
C LYS A 7 3.40 -3.37 12.58
N ALA A 8 3.57 -2.16 13.11
CA ALA A 8 4.72 -1.31 12.85
C ALA A 8 6.01 -1.96 13.37
N GLY A 9 5.98 -2.58 14.55
CA GLY A 9 7.12 -3.31 15.11
C GLY A 9 7.54 -4.50 14.25
N ILE A 10 6.60 -5.29 13.74
CA ILE A 10 6.89 -6.40 12.82
C ILE A 10 7.47 -5.86 11.50
N ALA A 11 6.88 -4.80 10.95
CA ALA A 11 7.37 -4.18 9.72
C ALA A 11 8.78 -3.60 9.88
N LEU A 12 9.04 -2.90 10.98
CA LEU A 12 10.37 -2.36 11.27
C LEU A 12 11.39 -3.48 11.54
N GLY A 13 11.00 -4.53 12.25
CA GLY A 13 11.85 -5.68 12.51
C GLY A 13 12.23 -6.44 11.24
N THR A 14 11.28 -6.63 10.32
CA THR A 14 11.55 -7.24 9.00
C THR A 14 12.46 -6.38 8.13
N VAL A 15 12.24 -5.05 8.10
CA VAL A 15 13.14 -4.12 7.39
C VAL A 15 14.53 -4.11 8.02
N TYR A 16 14.64 -4.13 9.34
CA TYR A 16 15.93 -4.17 10.05
C TYR A 16 16.68 -5.47 9.74
N TYR A 17 16.01 -6.62 9.80
CA TYR A 17 16.58 -7.91 9.46
C TYR A 17 17.04 -7.96 7.99
N ALA A 18 16.22 -7.44 7.06
CA ALA A 18 16.59 -7.36 5.65
C ALA A 18 17.80 -6.44 5.42
N SER A 19 17.87 -5.31 6.12
CA SER A 19 19.01 -4.40 6.06
C SER A 19 20.27 -5.05 6.63
N ASP A 20 20.17 -5.75 7.76
CA ASP A 20 21.32 -6.42 8.37
C ASP A 20 21.87 -7.53 7.49
N HIS A 21 20.98 -8.28 6.84
CA HIS A 21 21.34 -9.30 5.87
C HIS A 21 22.00 -8.74 4.62
N GLY A 22 22.02 -7.43 4.38
CA GLY A 22 22.79 -6.79 3.30
C GLY A 22 22.00 -6.52 2.01
N LEU A 23 20.67 -6.62 2.04
CA LEU A 23 19.80 -6.23 0.91
C LEU A 23 19.88 -4.73 0.58
N TRP A 24 20.25 -3.90 1.56
CA TRP A 24 20.29 -2.44 1.47
C TRP A 24 21.66 -1.85 1.85
N LYS A 25 22.68 -2.70 2.07
CA LYS A 25 24.04 -2.28 2.43
C LYS A 25 24.87 -2.03 1.16
N ASP A 26 26.13 -2.42 1.14
CA ASP A 26 27.01 -2.19 0.01
C ASP A 26 26.72 -3.12 -1.16
N SER A 27 26.97 -2.61 -2.37
CA SER A 27 26.72 -3.35 -3.61
C SER A 27 27.45 -4.70 -3.67
N HIS A 28 28.58 -4.84 -2.96
CA HIS A 28 29.32 -6.10 -2.88
C HIS A 28 28.60 -7.15 -2.01
N GLU A 29 28.13 -6.76 -0.82
CA GLU A 29 27.38 -7.65 0.07
C GLU A 29 26.04 -8.08 -0.55
N THR A 30 25.36 -7.15 -1.24
CA THR A 30 24.11 -7.47 -1.95
C THR A 30 24.34 -8.45 -3.10
N LEU A 31 25.47 -8.35 -3.82
CA LEU A 31 25.83 -9.28 -4.88
C LEU A 31 26.16 -10.68 -4.36
N GLU A 32 26.85 -10.79 -3.22
CA GLU A 32 27.11 -12.09 -2.59
C GLU A 32 25.81 -12.78 -2.11
N LEU A 33 24.87 -12.04 -1.53
CA LEU A 33 23.55 -12.56 -1.20
C LEU A 33 22.78 -13.01 -2.42
N TYR A 34 22.83 -12.22 -3.49
CA TYR A 34 22.18 -12.55 -4.75
C TYR A 34 22.73 -13.87 -5.32
N ASN A 35 24.06 -14.02 -5.34
CA ASN A 35 24.69 -15.25 -5.80
C ASN A 35 24.31 -16.45 -4.91
N LYS A 36 24.31 -16.31 -3.59
CA LYS A 36 23.84 -17.35 -2.66
C LYS A 36 22.37 -17.72 -2.87
N MET A 37 21.52 -16.73 -3.14
CA MET A 37 20.11 -16.96 -3.47
C MET A 37 19.97 -17.71 -4.80
N CYS A 38 20.74 -17.34 -5.83
CA CYS A 38 20.77 -18.06 -7.10
C CYS A 38 21.27 -19.49 -6.95
N GLU A 39 22.32 -19.73 -6.16
CA GLU A 39 22.82 -21.08 -5.86
C GLU A 39 21.76 -21.92 -5.13
N THR A 40 21.06 -21.32 -4.16
CA THR A 40 19.99 -21.99 -3.41
C THR A 40 18.74 -22.22 -4.27
N ALA A 41 18.44 -21.32 -5.19
CA ALA A 41 17.31 -21.41 -6.11
C ALA A 41 17.57 -22.31 -7.32
N SER A 42 18.84 -22.51 -7.70
CA SER A 42 19.30 -23.33 -8.82
C SER A 42 18.60 -24.70 -8.91
N PRO A 43 18.55 -25.54 -7.85
CA PRO A 43 17.90 -26.85 -7.93
C PRO A 43 16.37 -26.79 -8.14
N TYR A 44 15.73 -25.66 -7.81
CA TYR A 44 14.30 -25.45 -8.01
C TYR A 44 13.98 -24.83 -9.38
N LEU A 45 14.89 -24.01 -9.90
CA LEU A 45 14.80 -23.45 -11.25
C LEU A 45 14.93 -24.54 -12.32
N ASP A 46 15.78 -25.55 -12.09
CA ASP A 46 15.88 -26.70 -12.99
C ASP A 46 14.61 -27.56 -12.96
N GLN A 47 13.91 -27.67 -11.83
CA GLN A 47 12.60 -28.33 -11.75
C GLN A 47 11.47 -27.49 -12.39
N ALA A 48 11.58 -26.16 -12.33
CA ALA A 48 10.59 -25.24 -12.89
C ALA A 48 10.75 -25.03 -14.41
N LYS A 49 11.93 -25.28 -14.98
CA LYS A 49 12.20 -25.24 -16.43
C LYS A 49 11.31 -26.19 -17.23
N ASP A 50 10.95 -27.34 -16.66
CA ASP A 50 10.08 -28.32 -17.33
C ASP A 50 8.63 -27.83 -17.49
N TYR A 51 8.19 -26.89 -16.63
CA TYR A 51 6.82 -26.35 -16.63
C TYR A 51 6.71 -24.96 -17.27
N LEU A 52 7.82 -24.24 -17.39
CA LEU A 52 7.87 -22.90 -17.96
C LEU A 52 8.87 -22.89 -19.12
N PRO A 53 8.42 -22.90 -20.39
CA PRO A 53 9.28 -22.70 -21.56
C PRO A 53 9.70 -21.22 -21.68
N VAL A 54 10.13 -20.62 -20.57
CA VAL A 54 10.62 -19.25 -20.48
C VAL A 54 12.08 -19.36 -20.10
N GLN A 55 12.96 -19.18 -21.08
CA GLN A 55 14.37 -18.91 -20.82
C GLN A 55 14.41 -17.67 -19.92
N ILE A 56 14.78 -17.86 -18.65
CA ILE A 56 14.99 -16.76 -17.73
C ILE A 56 16.07 -15.90 -18.38
N PRO A 57 15.74 -14.67 -18.84
CA PRO A 57 16.72 -13.86 -19.53
C PRO A 57 17.90 -13.67 -18.58
N GLU A 58 19.10 -14.02 -19.04
CA GLU A 58 20.32 -13.75 -18.28
C GLU A 58 20.29 -12.28 -17.87
N LEU A 59 20.42 -12.04 -16.56
CA LEU A 59 20.34 -10.69 -16.04
C LEU A 59 21.32 -9.81 -16.81
N PRO A 60 20.85 -8.70 -17.39
CA PRO A 60 21.69 -7.87 -18.22
C PRO A 60 22.91 -7.41 -17.41
N LYS A 61 24.10 -7.46 -18.02
CA LYS A 61 25.40 -7.13 -17.40
C LYS A 61 25.29 -5.98 -16.39
N SER A 62 25.85 -6.15 -15.20
CA SER A 62 25.76 -5.34 -13.96
C SER A 62 25.49 -3.83 -14.08
N ASN A 63 25.99 -3.18 -15.14
CA ASN A 63 25.75 -1.76 -15.42
C ASN A 63 24.29 -1.45 -15.81
N GLN A 64 23.60 -2.37 -16.48
CA GLN A 64 22.19 -2.21 -16.89
C GLN A 64 21.20 -2.51 -15.76
N THR A 65 21.50 -3.46 -14.87
CA THR A 65 20.66 -3.74 -13.69
C THR A 65 20.63 -2.56 -12.72
N SER A 66 21.77 -1.91 -12.47
CA SER A 66 21.81 -0.69 -11.66
C SER A 66 20.92 0.42 -12.23
N TYR A 67 20.92 0.59 -13.56
CA TYR A 67 20.05 1.57 -14.23
C TYR A 67 18.57 1.22 -14.10
N LEU A 68 18.19 -0.05 -14.30
CA LEU A 68 16.81 -0.51 -14.17
C LEU A 68 16.29 -0.37 -12.74
N LEU A 69 17.08 -0.77 -11.74
CA LEU A 69 16.74 -0.60 -10.32
C LEU A 69 16.55 0.88 -9.97
N LYS A 70 17.47 1.76 -10.38
CA LYS A 70 17.34 3.21 -10.18
C LYS A 70 16.06 3.75 -10.80
N ARG A 71 15.75 3.34 -12.03
CA ARG A 71 14.54 3.77 -12.74
C ARG A 71 13.26 3.28 -12.04
N LEU A 72 13.24 2.02 -11.61
CA LEU A 72 12.13 1.42 -10.87
C LEU A 72 11.92 2.10 -9.53
N TRP A 73 12.99 2.34 -8.79
CA TRP A 73 12.94 3.06 -7.51
C TRP A 73 12.36 4.47 -7.68
N ASN A 74 12.92 5.26 -8.61
CA ASN A 74 12.44 6.62 -8.86
C ASN A 74 10.97 6.63 -9.30
N LYS A 75 10.56 5.69 -10.16
CA LYS A 75 9.15 5.54 -10.55
C LYS A 75 8.26 5.16 -9.37
N GLY A 76 8.73 4.26 -8.51
CA GLY A 76 8.03 3.84 -7.30
C GLY A 76 7.82 4.99 -6.32
N VAL A 77 8.87 5.77 -6.05
CA VAL A 77 8.80 6.97 -5.20
C VAL A 77 7.83 7.98 -5.78
N SER A 78 7.96 8.31 -7.07
CA SER A 78 7.06 9.26 -7.75
C SER A 78 5.60 8.81 -7.70
N THR A 79 5.31 7.54 -8.00
CA THR A 79 3.94 7.00 -7.97
C THR A 79 3.36 7.02 -6.56
N SER A 80 4.16 6.72 -5.54
CA SER A 80 3.71 6.72 -4.14
C SER A 80 3.37 8.14 -3.66
N CYS A 81 4.22 9.12 -4.01
CA CYS A 81 3.94 10.53 -3.70
C CYS A 81 2.72 11.06 -4.45
N LEU A 82 2.56 10.71 -5.74
CA LEU A 82 1.37 11.08 -6.52
C LEU A 82 0.11 10.46 -5.93
N PHE A 83 0.15 9.18 -5.54
CA PHE A 83 -0.96 8.52 -4.88
C PHE A 83 -1.35 9.23 -3.58
N LEU A 84 -0.37 9.60 -2.74
CA LEU A 84 -0.64 10.36 -1.51
C LEU A 84 -1.21 11.76 -1.80
N ALA A 85 -0.77 12.41 -2.87
CA ALA A 85 -1.30 13.70 -3.29
C ALA A 85 -2.75 13.61 -3.80
N ASP A 86 -3.09 12.55 -4.53
CA ASP A 86 -4.44 12.30 -5.06
C ASP A 86 -5.41 11.72 -4.01
N LEU A 87 -4.88 11.23 -2.88
CA LEU A 87 -5.63 10.59 -1.82
C LEU A 87 -6.75 11.49 -1.22
N PRO A 88 -6.50 12.75 -0.82
CA PRO A 88 -7.54 13.62 -0.26
C PRO A 88 -8.71 13.88 -1.23
N ASP A 89 -8.42 14.07 -2.52
CA ASP A 89 -9.46 14.30 -3.53
C ASP A 89 -10.32 13.06 -3.76
N ASN A 90 -9.69 11.89 -3.83
CA ASN A 90 -10.39 10.61 -3.96
C ASN A 90 -11.25 10.30 -2.73
N ILE A 91 -10.75 10.51 -1.51
CA ILE A 91 -11.53 10.33 -0.28
C ILE A 91 -12.72 11.29 -0.27
N SER A 92 -12.51 12.56 -0.60
CA SER A 92 -13.56 13.57 -0.62
C SER A 92 -14.66 13.22 -1.62
N LYS A 93 -14.29 12.77 -2.82
CA LYS A 93 -15.24 12.31 -3.83
C LYS A 93 -16.01 11.08 -3.38
N TRP A 94 -15.33 10.10 -2.79
CA TRP A 94 -15.96 8.87 -2.31
C TRP A 94 -16.92 9.13 -1.14
N THR A 95 -16.56 10.06 -0.26
CA THR A 95 -17.40 10.49 0.86
C THR A 95 -18.65 11.20 0.38
N LYS A 96 -18.52 12.15 -0.56
CA LYS A 96 -19.67 12.85 -1.17
C LYS A 96 -20.61 11.88 -1.86
N ASN A 97 -20.07 10.99 -2.70
CA ASN A 97 -20.88 9.98 -3.39
C ASN A 97 -21.62 9.07 -2.41
N SER A 98 -20.94 8.64 -1.33
CA SER A 98 -21.56 7.80 -0.31
C SER A 98 -22.69 8.55 0.41
N PHE A 99 -22.47 9.81 0.76
CA PHE A 99 -23.49 10.65 1.38
C PHE A 99 -24.70 10.88 0.45
N ASP A 100 -24.45 11.14 -0.83
CA ASP A 100 -25.50 11.33 -1.84
C ASP A 100 -26.33 10.05 -2.03
N VAL A 101 -25.70 8.88 -2.09
CA VAL A 101 -26.38 7.59 -2.15
C VAL A 101 -27.23 7.36 -0.90
N VAL A 102 -26.68 7.62 0.29
CA VAL A 102 -27.39 7.48 1.56
C VAL A 102 -28.58 8.43 1.66
N MET A 103 -28.43 9.69 1.21
CA MET A 103 -29.49 10.70 1.23
C MET A 103 -30.53 10.54 0.10
N SER A 104 -30.21 9.78 -0.95
CA SER A 104 -31.18 9.40 -1.98
C SER A 104 -32.23 8.41 -1.46
N ASN A 105 -31.93 7.69 -0.37
CA ASN A 105 -32.90 6.82 0.28
C ASN A 105 -33.95 7.65 1.05
N GLY A 106 -35.22 7.50 0.66
CA GLY A 106 -36.34 8.23 1.23
C GLY A 106 -36.55 8.00 2.73
N GLU A 107 -36.20 6.83 3.27
CA GLU A 107 -36.33 6.55 4.71
C GLU A 107 -35.23 7.25 5.51
N ILE A 108 -33.99 7.21 5.04
CA ILE A 108 -32.86 7.87 5.69
C ILE A 108 -33.02 9.39 5.64
N LYS A 109 -33.49 9.93 4.51
CA LYS A 109 -33.80 11.36 4.39
C LYS A 109 -34.85 11.82 5.41
N LYS A 110 -35.88 11.02 5.66
CA LYS A 110 -36.90 11.30 6.69
C LYS A 110 -36.33 11.22 8.10
N LEU A 111 -35.47 10.23 8.38
CA LEU A 111 -34.79 10.09 9.66
C LEU A 111 -33.91 11.31 9.96
N PHE A 112 -33.04 11.72 9.03
CA PHE A 112 -32.21 12.92 9.20
C PHE A 112 -33.03 14.21 9.33
N GLY A 113 -34.13 14.35 8.59
CA GLY A 113 -35.05 15.48 8.75
C GLY A 113 -35.70 15.54 10.14
N THR A 114 -35.97 14.38 10.75
CA THR A 114 -36.54 14.28 12.11
C THR A 114 -35.52 14.70 13.17
N PHE A 115 -34.24 14.35 13.01
CA PHE A 115 -33.18 14.79 13.94
C PHE A 115 -32.87 16.29 13.87
N GLY A 116 -33.16 16.94 12.74
CA GLY A 116 -32.98 18.39 12.58
C GLY A 116 -34.11 19.23 13.19
N GLN A 117 -35.23 18.61 13.58
CA GLN A 117 -36.35 19.31 14.18
C GLN A 117 -36.14 19.41 15.69
N SER A 118 -35.47 20.48 16.13
CA SER A 118 -35.47 20.85 17.55
C SER A 118 -36.93 20.98 18.01
N PRO A 119 -37.35 20.35 19.12
CA PRO A 119 -38.69 20.56 19.64
C PRO A 119 -38.88 22.06 19.88
N ALA A 120 -39.97 22.62 19.33
CA ALA A 120 -40.35 24.00 19.57
C ALA A 120 -40.53 24.19 21.10
N PRO A 121 -40.04 25.30 21.68
CA PRO A 121 -40.24 25.55 23.10
C PRO A 121 -41.74 25.60 23.38
N GLU A 122 -42.22 24.69 24.22
CA GLU A 122 -43.60 24.68 24.70
C GLU A 122 -43.91 26.05 25.30
N SER A 123 -44.79 26.81 24.64
CA SER A 123 -45.33 28.03 25.22
C SER A 123 -46.19 27.62 26.43
N VAL A 124 -45.61 27.77 27.62
CA VAL A 124 -46.31 27.60 28.90
C VAL A 124 -47.46 28.62 28.93
N ALA A 125 -48.68 28.15 28.67
CA ALA A 125 -49.89 28.92 28.87
C ALA A 125 -50.12 29.08 30.38
N ASN A 126 -49.78 30.25 30.92
CA ASN A 126 -50.18 30.64 32.27
C ASN A 126 -51.71 30.78 32.31
N LYS A 127 -52.32 30.07 33.25
CA LYS A 127 -53.71 30.24 33.68
C LYS A 127 -53.73 30.81 35.09
#